data_AF-X0RLB3-F1
#
_entry.id   AF-X0RLB3-F1
#
_cell.length_a   1.000
_cell.length_b   1.000
_cell.length_c   1.000
_cell.angle_alpha   90.00
_cell.angle_beta   90.00
_cell.angle_gamma   90.00
#
_symmetry.space_group_name_H-M   'P 1'
#
loop_
_entity.id
_entity.type
_entity.pdbx_description
1 polymer ?
#
loop_
_entity_poly.entity_id
_entity_poly.type
_entity_poly.pdbx_seq_one_letter_code
_entity_poly.pdbx_strand_id
1 'polypeptide(L)' 'MAALSLRLVVWGQCESFREKIRREAKRRGWSGYRLGQESGVPIRTVQQYLRGACDLSGERLAKLCKALGLELKSRRRKGR' A
#
# COMPACT_ATOMS: atom_id res chain seq x y z
N MET A 1 -21.11 13.92 12.26
CA MET A 1 -19.95 14.27 11.40
C MET A 1 -19.30 12.99 10.90
N ALA A 2 -19.77 12.46 9.78
CA ALA A 2 -19.23 11.23 9.18
C ALA A 2 -19.42 11.29 7.66
N ALA A 3 -18.57 10.54 6.95
CA ALA A 3 -18.51 10.37 5.49
C ALA A 3 -17.72 11.45 4.72
N LEU A 4 -16.39 11.45 4.89
CA LEU A 4 -15.51 11.87 3.80
C LEU A 4 -15.32 10.70 2.83
N SER A 5 -16.31 10.60 1.95
CA SER A 5 -16.26 9.85 0.70
C SER A 5 -15.16 10.45 -0.18
N LEU A 6 -13.99 9.81 -0.24
CA LEU A 6 -12.86 10.27 -1.05
C LEU A 6 -12.56 9.27 -2.17
N ARG A 7 -13.51 9.21 -3.10
CA ARG A 7 -13.37 8.63 -4.44
C ARG A 7 -12.54 9.58 -5.29
N LEU A 8 -11.22 9.43 -5.27
CA LEU A 8 -10.31 10.09 -6.22
C LEU A 8 -9.51 9.03 -6.97
N VAL A 9 -10.14 8.57 -8.05
CA VAL A 9 -9.53 7.74 -9.08
C VAL A 9 -8.81 8.69 -10.03
N VAL A 10 -7.53 8.98 -9.74
CA VAL A 10 -6.64 9.69 -10.65
C VAL A 10 -6.00 8.65 -11.57
N TRP A 11 -6.43 8.64 -12.84
CA TRP A 11 -5.79 7.89 -13.92
C TRP A 11 -4.63 8.73 -14.46
N GLY A 12 -3.41 8.21 -14.32
CA GLY A 12 -2.20 8.80 -14.85
C GLY A 12 -1.00 7.90 -14.56
N GLN A 13 -0.65 7.04 -15.53
CA GLN A 13 0.68 6.50 -15.87
C GLN A 13 1.52 5.78 -14.80
N CYS A 14 2.00 4.56 -15.15
CA CYS A 14 3.18 3.82 -14.66
C CYS A 14 3.65 3.96 -13.18
N GLU A 15 2.81 4.34 -12.22
CA GLU A 15 3.21 4.41 -10.81
C GLU A 15 3.50 3.00 -10.30
N SER A 16 4.74 2.79 -9.81
CA SER A 16 5.12 1.54 -9.18
C SER A 16 4.24 1.28 -7.97
N PHE A 17 3.95 0.01 -7.66
CA PHE A 17 3.07 -0.35 -6.54
C PHE A 17 3.50 0.29 -5.20
N ARG A 18 4.81 0.48 -5.04
CA ARG A 18 5.47 1.19 -3.95
C ARG A 18 5.05 2.66 -3.84
N GLU A 19 4.97 3.38 -4.96
CA GLU A 19 4.58 4.79 -4.97
C GLU A 19 3.13 4.97 -4.57
N LYS A 20 2.24 4.08 -5.03
CA LYS A 20 0.84 4.06 -4.59
C LYS A 20 0.72 3.90 -3.08
N ILE A 21 1.45 2.94 -2.51
CA ILE A 21 1.50 2.72 -1.05
C ILE A 21 2.05 3.97 -0.34
N ARG A 22 3.14 4.55 -0.84
CA ARG A 22 3.76 5.75 -0.25
C ARG A 22 2.82 6.95 -0.29
N ARG A 23 2.12 7.15 -1.41
CA ARG A 23 1.16 8.24 -1.61
C ARG A 23 -0.03 8.09 -0.68
N GLU A 24 -0.58 6.89 -0.57
CA GLU A 24 -1.72 6.62 0.30
C GLU A 24 -1.35 6.76 1.79
N ALA A 25 -0.17 6.26 2.18
CA ALA A 25 0.37 6.48 3.52
C ALA A 25 0.55 7.98 3.81
N LYS A 26 1.12 8.75 2.86
CA LYS A 26 1.29 10.21 2.99
C LYS A 26 -0.06 10.94 3.10
N ARG A 27 -1.05 10.53 2.31
CA ARG A 27 -2.41 11.08 2.34
C ARG A 27 -3.09 10.91 3.70
N ARG A 28 -2.80 9.81 4.41
CA ARG A 28 -3.28 9.54 5.77
C ARG A 28 -2.40 10.15 6.87
N GLY A 29 -1.29 10.79 6.52
CA GLY A 29 -0.30 11.26 7.49
C GLY A 29 0.42 10.11 8.22
N TRP A 30 0.48 8.93 7.60
CA TRP A 30 1.14 7.76 8.18
C TRP A 30 2.62 7.75 7.82
N SER A 31 3.46 7.69 8.83
CA SER A 31 4.89 7.40 8.67
C SER A 31 5.10 5.91 8.40
N GLY A 32 6.26 5.54 7.84
CA GLY A 32 6.61 4.12 7.66
C GLY A 32 6.62 3.33 8.97
N TYR A 33 6.80 4.02 10.11
CA TYR A 33 6.64 3.46 11.45
C TYR A 33 5.19 3.06 11.73
N ARG A 34 4.24 4.02 11.62
CA ARG A 34 2.80 3.74 11.79
C ARG A 34 2.31 2.68 10.82
N LEU A 35 2.77 2.74 9.57
CA LEU A 35 2.41 1.76 8.56
C LEU A 35 2.86 0.34 8.95
N GLY A 36 4.05 0.19 9.54
CA GLY A 36 4.53 -1.09 10.08
C GLY A 36 3.70 -1.59 11.25
N GLN A 37 3.33 -0.71 12.18
CA GLN A 37 2.48 -1.07 13.33
C GLN A 37 1.09 -1.55 12.88
N GLU A 38 0.42 -0.76 12.02
CA GLU A 38 -0.94 -1.09 11.55
C GLU A 38 -0.98 -2.34 10.67
N SER A 39 0.09 -2.62 9.91
CA SER A 39 0.17 -3.79 9.04
C SER A 39 0.72 -5.04 9.72
N GLY A 40 1.31 -4.92 10.91
CA GLY A 40 2.06 -6.00 11.55
C GLY A 40 3.28 -6.47 10.76
N VAL A 41 3.79 -5.63 9.84
CA VAL A 41 5.03 -5.88 9.09
C VAL A 41 6.18 -5.16 9.81
N PRO A 42 7.35 -5.80 10.00
CA PRO A 42 8.48 -5.16 10.67
C PRO A 42 8.82 -3.81 10.04
N ILE A 43 8.94 -2.78 10.89
CA ILE A 43 9.16 -1.39 10.45
C ILE A 43 10.39 -1.27 9.54
N ARG A 44 11.47 -2.00 9.87
CA ARG A 44 12.68 -2.04 9.05
C ARG A 44 12.38 -2.52 7.62
N THR A 45 11.56 -3.55 7.48
CA THR A 45 11.14 -4.08 6.18
C THR A 45 10.27 -3.08 5.42
N VAL A 46 9.33 -2.42 6.11
CA VAL A 46 8.49 -1.37 5.50
C VAL A 46 9.35 -0.20 5.00
N GLN A 47 10.30 0.26 5.80
CA GLN A 47 11.21 1.34 5.41
C GLN A 47 12.12 0.95 4.25
N GLN A 48 12.69 -0.26 4.25
CA GLN A 48 13.49 -0.77 3.14
C GLN A 48 12.67 -0.90 1.86
N TYR A 49 11.44 -1.38 1.96
CA TYR A 49 10.52 -1.42 0.82
C TYR A 49 10.22 -0.02 0.30
N LEU A 50 9.87 0.95 1.16
CA LEU A 50 9.56 2.33 0.74
C LEU A 50 10.77 3.04 0.12
N ARG A 51 12.00 2.72 0.55
CA ARG A 51 13.26 3.23 -0.02
C ARG A 51 13.70 2.48 -1.28
N GLY A 52 13.12 1.32 -1.54
CA GLY A 52 13.47 0.48 -2.68
C GLY A 52 14.68 -0.41 -2.54
N ALA A 53 15.14 -0.61 -1.31
CA ALA A 53 16.25 -1.51 -1.01
C ALA A 53 15.83 -3.00 -0.98
N CYS A 54 14.54 -3.31 -0.94
CA CYS A 54 14.03 -4.69 -0.87
C CYS A 54 12.63 -4.80 -1.47
N ASP A 55 12.34 -5.95 -2.08
CA ASP A 55 11.00 -6.33 -2.49
C ASP A 55 10.27 -7.11 -1.40
N LEU A 56 8.97 -6.87 -1.29
CA LEU A 56 8.13 -7.57 -0.31
C LEU A 56 7.53 -8.83 -0.94
N SER A 57 7.48 -9.90 -0.15
CA SER A 57 6.67 -11.07 -0.50
C SER A 57 5.19 -10.68 -0.59
N GLY A 58 4.44 -11.38 -1.44
CA GLY A 58 3.02 -11.09 -1.69
C GLY A 58 2.18 -11.08 -0.41
N GLU A 59 2.50 -11.90 0.59
CA GLU A 59 1.83 -11.92 1.89
C GLU A 59 2.04 -10.63 2.70
N ARG A 60 3.28 -10.11 2.74
CA ARG A 60 3.60 -8.86 3.46
C ARG A 60 3.00 -7.66 2.75
N LEU A 61 3.01 -7.68 1.42
CA LEU A 61 2.34 -6.68 0.60
C LEU A 61 0.83 -6.70 0.87
N ALA A 62 0.22 -7.88 0.97
CA ALA A 62 -1.20 -8.03 1.30
C ALA A 62 -1.54 -7.47 2.69
N LYS A 63 -0.69 -7.69 3.70
CA LYS A 63 -0.84 -7.08 5.03
C LYS A 63 -0.79 -5.55 4.99
N LEU A 64 0.16 -4.97 4.25
CA LEU A 64 0.25 -3.52 4.06
C LEU A 64 -0.98 -2.96 3.33
N CYS A 65 -1.42 -3.62 2.26
CA CYS A 65 -2.62 -3.24 1.54
C CYS A 65 -3.86 -3.32 2.43
N LYS A 66 -4.01 -4.39 3.22
CA LYS A 66 -5.13 -4.54 4.17
C LYS A 66 -5.15 -3.42 5.21
N ALA A 67 -4.01 -3.07 5.79
CA ALA A 67 -3.90 -1.95 6.72
C ALA A 67 -4.23 -0.60 6.05
N LEU A 68 -3.86 -0.45 4.78
CA LEU A 68 -4.23 0.71 3.98
C LEU A 68 -5.66 0.64 3.43
N GLY A 69 -6.44 -0.41 3.70
CA GLY A 69 -7.77 -0.59 3.10
C GLY A 69 -7.75 -0.61 1.57
N LEU A 70 -6.61 -0.96 0.98
CA LEU A 70 -6.43 -1.09 -0.46
C LEU A 70 -6.75 -2.52 -0.87
N GLU A 71 -7.67 -2.68 -1.81
CA GLU A 71 -7.95 -4.00 -2.39
C GLU A 71 -6.90 -4.35 -3.44
N LEU A 72 -6.14 -5.41 -3.18
CA LEU A 72 -5.30 -6.06 -4.18
C LEU A 72 -6.19 -6.77 -5.19
N LYS A 73 -6.57 -6.07 -6.26
CA LYS A 73 -7.14 -6.73 -7.45
C LYS A 73 -6.02 -7.51 -8.14
N SER A 74 -5.79 -8.74 -7.71
CA SER A 74 -5.03 -9.68 -8.51
C SER A 74 -5.82 -9.89 -9.80
N ARG A 75 -5.24 -9.48 -10.92
CA ARG A 75 -5.80 -9.79 -12.24
C ARG A 75 -5.59 -11.28 -12.45
N ARG A 76 -6.42 -12.12 -11.81
CA ARG A 76 -6.52 -13.55 -12.16
C ARG A 76 -6.77 -13.56 -13.66
N ARG A 77 -5.77 -13.99 -14.44
CA ARG A 77 -6.01 -14.38 -15.83
C ARG A 77 -7.02 -15.51 -15.73
N LYS A 78 -8.27 -15.23 -16.10
CA LYS A 78 -9.30 -16.24 -16.28
C LYS A 78 -8.80 -17.11 -17.42
N GLY A 79 -8.15 -18.22 -17.07
CA GLY A 79 -7.75 -19.25 -18.01
C GLY A 79 -8.99 -19.70 -18.77
N ARG A 80 -8.85 -19.76 -20.08
CA ARG A 80 -9.85 -20.27 -21.01
C ARG A 80 -9.88 -21.79 -20.93
#